data_AF-A0A3D6CC25-F1
#
_entry.id   AF-A0A3D6CC25-F1
#
_cell.length_a   1.000
_cell.length_b   1.000
_cell.length_c   1.000
_cell.angle_alpha   90.00
_cell.angle_beta   90.00
_cell.angle_gamma   90.00
#
_symmetry.space_group_name_H-M   'P 1'
#
loop_
_entity.id
_entity.type
_entity.pdbx_description
1 polymer ?
#
loop_
_entity_poly.entity_id
_entity_poly.type
_entity_poly.pdbx_seq_one_letter_code
_entity_poly.pdbx_strand_id
1 'polypeptide(L)'
;MTPETIVESLSINGLNSFCESAGILVEKAVIKPLDGGKNNRVYRVDSPGGRYLFKVYAPPGLKKRNRLQTEYRFLALLQAHRIAGVPEPVACDHAENMALYTFIEGKKVARQAAGQDDIDAAMDFLTRINLPHIRQAAEALPIGEAAEACFSRQDHFNCVDLRLARLTALKPEASVDEGAK
;
A
#
# COMPACT_ATOMS: atom_id res chain seq x y z
N MET A 1 30.64 -0.85 6.96
CA MET A 1 29.57 -0.38 6.05
C MET A 1 28.44 -1.39 6.18
N THR A 2 27.28 -1.01 6.73
CA THR A 2 26.21 -1.96 7.08
C THR A 2 25.36 -2.30 5.86
N PRO A 3 24.70 -3.47 5.82
CA PRO A 3 23.79 -3.86 4.74
C PRO A 3 22.68 -2.83 4.47
N GLU A 4 22.29 -2.06 5.49
CA GLU A 4 21.26 -1.01 5.40
C GLU A 4 21.66 0.15 4.47
N THR A 5 22.93 0.56 4.48
CA THR A 5 23.42 1.68 3.64
C THR A 5 23.49 1.32 2.15
N ILE A 6 23.61 0.05 1.81
CA ILE A 6 23.64 -0.45 0.42
C ILE A 6 22.22 -0.53 -0.16
N VAL A 7 21.22 -0.83 0.66
CA VAL A 7 19.81 -0.92 0.23
C VAL A 7 19.17 0.47 0.06
N GLU A 8 19.60 1.49 0.80
CA GLU A 8 19.14 2.88 0.62
C GLU A 8 19.65 3.52 -0.68
N SER A 9 20.87 3.19 -1.11
CA SER A 9 21.45 3.74 -2.34
C SER A 9 20.91 3.07 -3.62
N LEU A 10 20.51 1.80 -3.54
CA LEU A 10 19.81 1.10 -4.63
C LEU A 10 18.37 1.60 -4.84
N SER A 11 17.66 2.03 -3.78
CA SER A 11 16.26 2.47 -3.91
C SER A 11 16.13 3.87 -4.50
N ILE A 12 17.04 4.80 -4.23
CA ILE A 12 16.93 6.19 -4.72
C ILE A 12 17.28 6.27 -6.21
N ASN A 13 18.32 5.57 -6.67
CA ASN A 13 18.67 5.54 -8.10
C ASN A 13 17.60 4.80 -8.91
N GLY A 14 17.10 3.66 -8.42
CA GLY A 14 15.98 2.95 -9.04
C GLY A 14 14.69 3.79 -9.06
N LEU A 15 14.42 4.55 -7.99
CA LEU A 15 13.28 5.47 -7.92
C LEU A 15 13.38 6.60 -8.93
N ASN A 16 14.57 7.21 -9.10
CA ASN A 16 14.75 8.28 -10.09
C ASN A 16 14.49 7.77 -11.50
N SER A 17 15.14 6.68 -11.92
CA SER A 17 14.94 6.11 -13.25
C SER A 17 13.48 5.65 -13.47
N PHE A 18 12.83 5.11 -12.44
CA PHE A 18 11.42 4.73 -12.53
C PHE A 18 10.50 5.95 -12.66
N CYS A 19 10.73 7.01 -11.87
CA CYS A 19 9.98 8.26 -11.99
C CYS A 19 10.17 8.90 -13.37
N GLU A 20 11.39 8.94 -13.91
CA GLU A 20 11.67 9.43 -15.27
C GLU A 20 10.94 8.60 -16.32
N SER A 21 10.94 7.26 -16.18
CA SER A 21 10.20 6.37 -17.10
C SER A 21 8.69 6.60 -17.05
N ALA A 22 8.17 7.11 -15.93
CA ALA A 22 6.79 7.51 -15.75
C ALA A 22 6.51 8.97 -16.18
N GLY A 23 7.50 9.66 -16.75
CA GLY A 23 7.37 11.06 -17.19
C GLY A 23 7.44 12.09 -16.06
N ILE A 24 7.86 11.71 -14.86
CA ILE A 24 8.03 12.60 -13.71
C ILE A 24 9.42 13.22 -13.78
N LEU A 25 9.49 14.55 -13.75
CA LEU A 25 10.76 15.30 -13.77
C LEU A 25 11.43 15.25 -12.40
N VAL A 26 12.43 14.37 -12.25
CA VAL A 26 13.04 14.05 -10.96
C VAL A 26 14.24 14.93 -10.61
N GLU A 27 14.87 15.59 -11.59
CA GLU A 27 16.01 16.52 -11.38
C GLU A 27 15.70 17.66 -10.39
N LYS A 28 14.42 17.96 -10.18
CA LYS A 28 13.92 18.95 -9.21
C LYS A 28 12.98 18.36 -8.16
N ALA A 29 12.93 17.03 -8.05
CA ALA A 29 12.05 16.36 -7.11
C ALA A 29 12.68 16.28 -5.72
N VAL A 30 11.87 16.48 -4.68
CA VAL A 30 12.23 16.21 -3.30
C VAL A 30 11.55 14.93 -2.85
N ILE A 31 12.35 13.93 -2.49
CA ILE A 31 11.85 12.64 -2.02
C ILE A 31 11.94 12.60 -0.51
N LYS A 32 10.83 12.26 0.15
CA LYS A 32 10.75 12.18 1.62
C LYS A 32 10.18 10.83 2.04
N PRO A 33 10.82 10.09 2.95
CA PRO A 33 10.18 8.91 3.53
C PRO A 33 8.90 9.33 4.26
N LEU A 34 7.90 8.45 4.25
CA LEU A 34 6.66 8.61 4.99
C LEU A 34 6.56 7.56 6.09
N ASP A 35 6.40 8.03 7.32
CA ASP A 35 6.28 7.18 8.49
C ASP A 35 4.89 6.51 8.56
N GLY A 36 4.84 5.34 9.21
CA GLY A 36 3.58 4.66 9.58
C GLY A 36 3.24 3.41 8.75
N GLY A 37 4.05 3.05 7.77
CA GLY A 37 3.93 1.80 7.02
C GLY A 37 4.70 0.66 7.66
N LYS A 38 4.03 -0.26 8.36
CA LYS A 38 4.69 -1.48 8.91
C LYS A 38 5.04 -2.54 7.85
N ASN A 39 4.48 -2.42 6.66
CA ASN A 39 4.47 -3.49 5.65
C ASN A 39 5.23 -3.14 4.36
N ASN A 40 5.35 -1.87 4.03
CA ASN A 40 5.92 -1.37 2.78
C ASN A 40 6.74 -0.14 3.08
N ARG A 41 7.79 0.11 2.29
CA ARG A 41 8.52 1.37 2.33
C ARG A 41 7.82 2.35 1.41
N VAL A 42 7.48 3.52 1.94
CA VAL A 42 6.68 4.51 1.24
C VAL A 42 7.39 5.85 1.28
N TYR A 43 7.40 6.52 0.14
CA TYR A 43 8.05 7.81 -0.04
C TYR A 43 7.08 8.77 -0.73
N ARG A 44 7.13 10.02 -0.34
CA ARG A 44 6.49 11.13 -1.06
C ARG A 44 7.50 11.71 -2.03
N VAL A 45 7.09 11.90 -3.28
CA VAL A 45 7.88 12.55 -4.31
C VAL A 45 7.22 13.88 -4.64
N ASP A 46 7.84 14.99 -4.23
CA ASP A 46 7.41 16.35 -4.55
C ASP A 46 8.14 16.81 -5.81
N SER A 47 7.49 16.86 -6.97
CA SER A 47 8.09 17.32 -8.25
C SER A 47 7.40 18.59 -8.78
N PRO A 48 7.99 19.31 -9.76
CA PRO A 48 7.31 20.42 -10.41
C PRO A 48 5.98 20.04 -11.09
N GLY A 49 5.83 18.79 -11.52
CA GLY A 49 4.62 18.27 -12.17
C GLY A 49 3.53 17.84 -11.18
N GLY A 50 3.82 17.82 -9.87
CA GLY A 50 2.88 17.39 -8.85
C GLY A 50 3.53 16.50 -7.80
N ARG A 51 2.67 15.99 -6.91
CA ARG A 51 3.07 15.14 -5.79
C ARG A 51 2.61 13.70 -5.99
N TYR A 52 3.52 12.78 -5.72
CA TYR A 52 3.30 11.35 -5.92
C TYR A 52 3.64 10.56 -4.66
N LEU A 53 3.06 9.37 -4.57
CA LEU A 53 3.40 8.35 -3.60
C LEU A 53 4.18 7.25 -4.31
N PHE A 54 5.44 7.08 -3.93
CA PHE A 54 6.25 5.94 -4.35
C PHE A 54 6.21 4.85 -3.28
N LYS A 55 5.96 3.62 -3.69
CA LYS A 55 5.77 2.50 -2.76
C LYS A 55 6.56 1.29 -3.23
N VAL A 56 7.43 0.80 -2.37
CA VAL A 56 8.19 -0.45 -2.55
C VAL A 56 7.55 -1.53 -1.70
N TYR A 57 7.14 -2.61 -2.36
CA TYR A 57 6.47 -3.72 -1.72
C TYR A 57 7.52 -4.74 -1.27
N ALA A 58 7.36 -5.25 -0.05
CA ALA A 58 8.13 -6.41 0.37
C ALA A 58 7.91 -7.56 -0.62
N PRO A 59 8.96 -8.34 -0.97
CA PRO A 59 8.82 -9.49 -1.84
C PRO A 59 7.70 -10.41 -1.34
N PRO A 60 6.95 -11.08 -2.23
CA PRO A 60 5.97 -12.07 -1.81
C PRO A 60 6.65 -13.11 -0.91
N GLY A 61 6.25 -13.18 0.36
CA GLY A 61 6.69 -14.28 1.22
C GLY A 61 6.22 -15.63 0.65
N LEU A 62 6.65 -16.75 1.28
CA LEU A 62 6.30 -18.13 0.87
C LEU A 62 4.80 -18.37 0.56
N LYS A 63 3.90 -17.51 1.07
CA LYS A 63 2.49 -17.45 0.65
C LYS A 63 2.30 -16.46 -0.52
N LYS A 64 2.40 -17.01 -1.74
CA LYS A 64 2.06 -16.59 -3.13
C LYS A 64 1.22 -15.32 -3.47
N ARG A 65 0.95 -14.37 -2.57
CA ARG A 65 0.12 -13.19 -2.89
C ARG A 65 0.97 -12.05 -3.48
N ASN A 66 0.62 -11.61 -4.68
CA ASN A 66 1.23 -10.43 -5.31
C ASN A 66 0.49 -9.15 -4.86
N ARG A 67 0.95 -8.57 -3.75
CA ARG A 67 0.34 -7.37 -3.14
C ARG A 67 0.31 -6.18 -4.10
N LEU A 68 1.42 -5.96 -4.81
CA LEU A 68 1.54 -4.90 -5.80
C LEU A 68 0.45 -5.04 -6.87
N GLN A 69 0.34 -6.22 -7.47
CA GLN A 69 -0.60 -6.46 -8.55
C GLN A 69 -2.07 -6.33 -8.08
N THR A 70 -2.41 -6.85 -6.90
CA THR A 70 -3.77 -6.69 -6.34
C THR A 70 -4.11 -5.23 -6.11
N GLU A 71 -3.25 -4.47 -5.44
CA GLU A 71 -3.50 -3.06 -5.13
C GLU A 71 -3.58 -2.19 -6.38
N TYR A 72 -2.61 -2.34 -7.29
CA TYR A 72 -2.55 -1.54 -8.52
C TYR A 72 -3.78 -1.78 -9.40
N ARG A 73 -4.20 -3.04 -9.58
CA ARG A 73 -5.40 -3.37 -10.37
C ARG A 73 -6.68 -2.87 -9.72
N PHE A 74 -6.79 -2.96 -8.40
CA PHE A 74 -7.97 -2.47 -7.70
C PHE A 74 -8.08 -0.94 -7.82
N LEU A 75 -6.97 -0.20 -7.65
CA LEU A 75 -6.96 1.25 -7.84
C LEU A 75 -7.26 1.64 -9.29
N ALA A 76 -6.73 0.91 -10.27
CA ALA A 76 -7.03 1.14 -11.70
C ALA A 76 -8.52 0.93 -12.00
N LEU A 77 -9.14 -0.12 -11.43
CA LEU A 77 -10.58 -0.34 -11.53
C LEU A 77 -11.36 0.84 -10.95
N LEU A 78 -11.05 1.27 -9.72
CA LEU A 78 -11.76 2.36 -9.07
C LEU A 78 -11.62 3.68 -9.87
N GLN A 79 -10.44 3.95 -10.44
CA GLN A 79 -10.20 5.09 -11.32
C GLN A 79 -11.04 5.00 -12.61
N ALA A 80 -11.09 3.83 -13.26
CA ALA A 80 -11.89 3.61 -14.47
C ALA A 80 -13.39 3.88 -14.25
N HIS A 81 -13.87 3.64 -13.02
CA HIS A 81 -15.23 3.95 -12.60
C HIS A 81 -15.40 5.32 -11.92
N ARG A 82 -14.36 6.18 -11.96
CA ARG A 82 -14.35 7.54 -11.42
C ARG A 82 -14.73 7.60 -9.93
N ILE A 83 -14.34 6.60 -9.16
CA ILE A 83 -14.50 6.62 -7.71
C ILE A 83 -13.49 7.61 -7.12
N ALA A 84 -14.00 8.65 -6.45
CA ALA A 84 -13.18 9.65 -5.78
C ALA A 84 -12.64 9.16 -4.42
N GLY A 85 -11.57 9.79 -3.94
CA GLY A 85 -10.98 9.50 -2.63
C GLY A 85 -10.00 8.32 -2.64
N VAL A 86 -9.51 7.94 -3.82
CA VAL A 86 -8.46 6.93 -4.00
C VAL A 86 -7.30 7.51 -4.80
N PRO A 87 -6.06 7.04 -4.59
CA PRO A 87 -4.94 7.49 -5.39
C PRO A 87 -5.03 6.87 -6.79
N GLU A 88 -4.64 7.63 -7.80
CA GLU A 88 -4.59 7.17 -9.18
C GLU A 88 -3.30 6.38 -9.40
N PRO A 89 -3.34 5.19 -10.00
CA PRO A 89 -2.16 4.47 -10.43
C PRO A 89 -1.45 5.22 -11.57
N VAL A 90 -0.16 5.52 -11.39
CA VAL A 90 0.66 6.23 -12.39
C VAL A 90 1.56 5.26 -13.13
N ALA A 91 2.31 4.44 -12.40
CA ALA A 91 3.24 3.48 -12.99
C ALA A 91 3.46 2.29 -12.05
N CYS A 92 3.83 1.14 -12.61
CA CYS A 92 4.11 -0.09 -11.87
C CYS A 92 5.31 -0.79 -12.49
N ASP A 93 6.27 -1.22 -11.66
CA ASP A 93 7.36 -2.11 -12.04
C ASP A 93 7.22 -3.43 -11.27
N HIS A 94 6.91 -4.49 -12.00
CA HIS A 94 6.74 -5.83 -11.44
C HIS A 94 8.05 -6.53 -11.13
N ALA A 95 9.16 -6.19 -11.80
CA ALA A 95 10.46 -6.80 -11.56
C ALA A 95 11.03 -6.31 -10.22
N GLU A 96 10.92 -5.01 -9.98
CA GLU A 96 11.42 -4.35 -8.77
C GLU A 96 10.36 -4.22 -7.66
N ASN A 97 9.15 -4.75 -7.91
CA ASN A 97 8.03 -4.78 -6.98
C ASN A 97 7.69 -3.39 -6.39
N MET A 98 7.59 -2.39 -7.26
CA MET A 98 7.34 -1.00 -6.90
C MET A 98 6.23 -0.35 -7.73
N ALA A 99 5.59 0.68 -7.19
CA ALA A 99 4.60 1.47 -7.91
C ALA A 99 4.62 2.95 -7.51
N LEU A 100 4.14 3.76 -8.45
CA LEU A 100 3.86 5.18 -8.29
C LEU A 100 2.36 5.41 -8.37
N TYR A 101 1.87 6.23 -7.45
CA TYR A 101 0.49 6.68 -7.38
C TYR A 101 0.43 8.20 -7.23
N THR A 102 -0.70 8.83 -7.55
CA THR A 102 -0.92 10.22 -7.14
C THR A 102 -0.99 10.31 -5.62
N PHE A 103 -0.56 11.45 -5.08
CA PHE A 103 -0.61 11.68 -3.65
C PHE A 103 -1.97 12.23 -3.23
N ILE A 104 -2.62 11.59 -2.25
CA ILE A 104 -3.83 12.13 -1.63
C ILE A 104 -3.42 13.18 -0.60
N GLU A 105 -3.80 14.43 -0.85
CA GLU A 105 -3.69 15.49 0.15
C GLU A 105 -4.66 15.25 1.29
N GLY A 106 -4.18 15.38 2.53
CA GLY A 106 -5.00 15.17 3.70
C GLY A 106 -4.20 15.19 4.99
N LYS A 107 -4.93 15.04 6.10
CA LYS A 107 -4.35 14.89 7.43
C LYS A 107 -4.68 13.52 7.97
N LYS A 108 -3.75 12.95 8.74
CA LYS A 108 -4.00 11.70 9.45
C LYS A 108 -5.15 11.91 10.44
N VAL A 109 -6.16 11.05 10.38
CA VAL A 109 -7.24 11.03 11.38
C VAL A 109 -6.64 10.58 12.70
N ALA A 110 -6.58 11.49 13.67
CA ALA A 110 -6.07 11.19 15.00
C ALA A 110 -7.12 10.39 15.77
N ARG A 111 -6.71 9.32 16.47
CA ARG A 111 -7.63 8.44 17.21
C ARG A 111 -8.56 9.19 18.17
N GLN A 112 -8.04 10.23 18.80
CA GLN A 112 -8.76 11.05 19.78
C GLN A 112 -9.77 12.02 19.13
N ALA A 113 -9.60 12.28 17.83
CA ALA A 113 -10.38 13.25 17.06
C ALA A 113 -11.38 12.58 16.10
N ALA A 114 -11.30 11.25 15.91
CA ALA A 114 -12.22 10.51 15.06
C ALA A 114 -13.64 10.61 15.61
N GLY A 115 -14.57 11.14 14.82
CA GLY A 115 -15.96 11.38 15.19
C GLY A 115 -16.96 10.62 14.32
N GLN A 116 -18.25 10.92 14.52
CA GLN A 116 -19.33 10.34 13.72
C GLN A 116 -19.16 10.64 12.22
N ASP A 117 -18.78 11.88 11.87
CA ASP A 117 -18.58 12.29 10.48
C ASP A 117 -17.48 11.48 9.77
N ASP A 118 -16.40 11.10 10.47
CA ASP A 118 -15.36 10.25 9.90
C ASP A 118 -15.87 8.82 9.65
N ILE A 119 -16.72 8.31 10.54
CA ILE A 119 -17.36 7.00 10.40
C ILE A 119 -18.30 7.02 9.20
N ASP A 120 -19.15 8.04 9.09
CA ASP A 120 -20.10 8.19 8.00
C ASP A 120 -19.35 8.31 6.65
N ALA A 121 -18.28 9.11 6.59
CA ALA A 121 -17.45 9.22 5.40
C ALA A 121 -16.77 7.88 5.01
N ALA A 122 -16.31 7.11 6.00
CA ALA A 122 -15.75 5.78 5.76
C ALA A 122 -16.82 4.80 5.26
N MET A 123 -18.04 4.84 5.82
CA MET A 123 -19.15 4.00 5.38
C MET A 123 -19.62 4.35 3.97
N ASP A 124 -19.68 5.64 3.64
CA ASP A 124 -20.00 6.10 2.29
C ASP A 124 -18.93 5.68 1.28
N PHE A 125 -17.66 5.76 1.65
CA PHE A 125 -16.57 5.25 0.83
C PHE A 125 -16.67 3.73 0.60
N LEU A 126 -16.85 2.96 1.68
CA LEU A 126 -17.01 1.50 1.60
C LEU A 126 -18.22 1.09 0.75
N THR A 127 -19.33 1.81 0.88
CA THR A 127 -20.55 1.57 0.08
C THR A 127 -20.28 1.83 -1.40
N ARG A 128 -19.62 2.94 -1.73
CA ARG A 128 -19.28 3.31 -3.12
C ARG A 128 -18.38 2.29 -3.80
N ILE A 129 -17.29 1.85 -3.15
CA ILE A 129 -16.38 0.85 -3.74
C ILE A 129 -17.00 -0.55 -3.86
N ASN A 130 -18.13 -0.80 -3.18
CA ASN A 130 -18.85 -2.07 -3.19
C ASN A 130 -20.17 -2.02 -4.00
N LEU A 131 -20.43 -0.96 -4.76
CA LEU A 131 -21.61 -0.89 -5.62
C LEU A 131 -21.65 -2.09 -6.59
N PRO A 132 -22.85 -2.60 -6.96
CA PRO A 132 -22.97 -3.83 -7.74
C PRO A 132 -22.15 -3.83 -9.04
N HIS A 133 -22.13 -2.71 -9.77
CA HIS A 133 -21.37 -2.61 -11.01
C HIS A 133 -19.84 -2.62 -10.80
N ILE A 134 -19.35 -2.09 -9.67
CA ILE A 134 -17.93 -2.15 -9.32
C ILE A 134 -17.54 -3.59 -8.98
N ARG A 135 -18.36 -4.28 -8.19
CA ARG A 135 -18.14 -5.68 -7.82
C ARG A 135 -18.12 -6.59 -9.04
N GLN A 136 -19.09 -6.42 -9.94
CA GLN A 136 -19.14 -7.17 -11.20
C GLN A 136 -17.90 -6.92 -12.07
N ALA A 137 -17.45 -5.67 -12.17
CA ALA A 137 -16.23 -5.34 -12.90
C ALA A 137 -14.98 -5.92 -12.23
N ALA A 138 -14.92 -5.96 -10.89
CA ALA A 138 -13.83 -6.56 -10.14
C ALA A 138 -13.74 -8.09 -10.37
N GLU A 139 -14.87 -8.79 -10.44
CA GLU A 139 -14.94 -10.24 -10.70
C GLU A 139 -14.40 -10.61 -12.10
N ALA A 140 -14.51 -9.70 -13.06
CA ALA A 140 -13.96 -9.87 -14.41
C ALA A 140 -12.44 -9.61 -14.49
N LEU A 141 -11.83 -9.11 -13.41
CA LEU A 141 -10.41 -8.80 -13.35
C LEU A 141 -9.67 -9.78 -12.45
N PRO A 142 -8.39 -10.08 -12.75
CA PRO A 142 -7.53 -10.89 -11.89
C PRO A 142 -7.05 -10.09 -10.66
N ILE A 143 -7.98 -9.69 -9.79
CA ILE A 143 -7.73 -9.03 -8.51
C ILE A 143 -7.71 -10.12 -7.43
N GLY A 144 -6.56 -10.34 -6.81
CA GLY A 144 -6.40 -11.35 -5.77
C GLY A 144 -7.05 -10.94 -4.44
N GLU A 145 -7.31 -11.93 -3.59
CA GLU A 145 -7.86 -11.71 -2.26
C GLU A 145 -6.95 -10.87 -1.35
N ALA A 146 -7.56 -10.12 -0.43
CA ALA A 146 -6.86 -9.44 0.64
C ALA A 146 -6.15 -10.45 1.57
N ALA A 147 -5.15 -9.97 2.33
CA ALA A 147 -4.30 -10.86 3.10
C ALA A 147 -5.05 -11.70 4.17
N GLU A 148 -6.18 -11.18 4.64
CA GLU A 148 -7.04 -11.77 5.65
C GLU A 148 -8.51 -11.72 5.19
N ALA A 149 -8.73 -11.88 3.87
CA ALA A 149 -10.06 -12.06 3.35
C ALA A 149 -10.70 -13.28 4.02
N CYS A 150 -11.89 -13.08 4.59
CA CYS A 150 -12.68 -14.12 5.23
C CYS A 150 -14.05 -14.13 4.54
N PHE A 151 -14.43 -15.28 3.98
CA PHE A 151 -15.71 -15.45 3.27
C PHE A 151 -16.68 -16.35 4.05
N SER A 152 -16.21 -16.87 5.19
CA SER A 152 -16.99 -17.63 6.14
C SER A 152 -16.61 -17.27 7.57
N ARG A 153 -17.49 -17.59 8.52
CA ARG A 153 -17.17 -17.50 9.96
C ARG A 153 -15.95 -18.36 10.33
N GLN A 154 -15.77 -19.50 9.66
CA GLN A 154 -14.63 -20.37 9.90
C GLN A 154 -13.31 -19.72 9.47
N ASP A 155 -13.30 -18.95 8.38
CA ASP A 155 -12.11 -18.22 7.94
C ASP A 155 -11.64 -17.21 8.99
N HIS A 156 -12.59 -16.56 9.67
CA HIS A 156 -12.28 -15.66 10.78
C HIS A 156 -11.61 -16.40 11.95
N PHE A 157 -12.15 -17.55 12.37
CA PHE A 157 -11.53 -18.37 13.42
C PHE A 157 -10.13 -18.84 13.00
N ASN A 158 -9.99 -19.36 11.79
CA ASN A 158 -8.70 -19.78 11.25
C ASN A 158 -7.67 -18.65 11.24
N CYS A 159 -8.09 -17.41 10.90
CA CYS A 159 -7.23 -16.24 10.91
C CYS A 159 -6.75 -15.88 12.33
N VAL A 160 -7.64 -15.99 13.34
CA VAL A 160 -7.28 -15.78 14.76
C VAL A 160 -6.32 -16.86 15.24
N ASP A 161 -6.61 -18.14 14.95
CA ASP A 161 -5.78 -19.28 15.36
C ASP A 161 -4.36 -19.18 14.78
N LEU A 162 -4.24 -18.82 13.50
CA LEU A 162 -2.94 -18.58 12.86
C LEU A 162 -2.14 -17.47 13.53
N ARG A 163 -2.80 -16.39 13.95
CA ARG A 163 -2.15 -15.27 14.66
C ARG A 163 -1.73 -15.69 16.06
N LEU A 164 -2.56 -16.44 16.78
CA LEU A 164 -2.25 -16.94 18.11
C LEU A 164 -1.06 -17.92 18.06
N ALA A 165 -1.06 -18.86 17.10
CA ALA A 165 0.05 -19.79 16.91
C ALA A 165 1.37 -19.09 16.58
N ARG A 166 1.34 -18.02 15.77
CA ARG A 166 2.52 -17.19 15.51
C ARG A 166 3.00 -16.49 16.77
N LEU A 167 2.08 -15.90 17.54
CA LEU A 167 2.41 -15.19 18.77
C LEU A 167 3.03 -16.13 19.81
N THR A 168 2.48 -17.34 19.98
CA THR A 168 2.99 -18.32 20.95
C THR A 168 4.30 -18.97 20.51
N ALA A 169 4.58 -19.02 19.20
CA ALA A 169 5.84 -19.51 18.67
C ALA A 169 7.00 -18.49 18.79
N LEU A 170 6.70 -17.22 19.11
CA LEU A 170 7.76 -16.24 19.37
C LEU A 170 8.47 -16.60 20.68
N LYS A 171 9.79 -16.73 20.61
CA LYS A 171 10.61 -16.76 21.82
C LYS A 171 10.70 -15.33 22.35
N PRO A 172 10.69 -15.10 23.67
CA PRO A 172 10.99 -13.79 24.22
C PRO A 172 12.46 -13.48 23.89
N GLU A 173 12.70 -12.68 22.86
CA GLU A 173 14.02 -12.11 22.61
C GLU A 173 14.14 -10.79 23.37
N ALA A 174 15.23 -10.66 24.12
CA ALA A 174 15.57 -9.51 24.93
C ALA A 174 16.09 -8.35 24.07
N SER A 175 15.29 -7.91 23.11
CA SER A 175 15.36 -6.58 22.52
C SER A 175 14.14 -6.43 21.63
N VAL A 176 13.23 -5.54 22.02
CA VAL A 176 12.20 -5.06 21.09
C VAL A 176 12.94 -4.44 19.92
N ASP A 177 12.75 -5.00 18.72
CA ASP A 177 13.37 -4.57 17.49
C ASP A 177 13.13 -3.06 17.28
N GLU A 178 14.15 -2.23 17.56
CA GLU A 178 14.13 -0.78 17.37
C GLU A 178 14.15 -0.39 15.87
N GLY A 179 14.24 -1.39 14.97
CA GLY A 179 14.32 -1.22 13.51
C GLY A 179 12.98 -1.01 12.78
N ALA A 180 11.85 -0.94 13.49
CA ALA A 180 10.57 -0.52 12.90
C ALA A 180 10.34 0.98 13.07
N LYS A 181 11.19 1.80 12.43
CA LYS A 181 10.92 3.22 12.19
C LYS A 181 10.64 3.46 10.71
#